data_AF-A0A1X1MSH4-F1
#
_entry.id   AF-A0A1X1MSH4-F1
#
_cell.length_a   1.000
_cell.length_b   1.000
_cell.length_c   1.000
_cell.angle_alpha   90.00
_cell.angle_beta   90.00
_cell.angle_gamma   90.00
#
_symmetry.space_group_name_H-M   'P 1'
#
loop_
_entity.id
_entity.type
_entity.pdbx_description
1 polymer ?
#
loop_
_entity_poly.entity_id
_entity_poly.type
_entity_poly.pdbx_seq_one_letter_code
_entity_poly.pdbx_strand_id
1 'polypeptide(L)' 'MNALYKSQVLTDLSKKHPDICCELIEMFEGKEHLCEQWLSLPKRPLQYRSPIDQLKIDAESVRDMLERMKTGDFS' A
#
# COMPACT_ATOMS: atom_id res chain seq x y z
N MET A 1 9.87 -26.75 -8.28
CA MET A 1 9.05 -26.52 -7.07
C MET A 1 9.32 -25.10 -6.58
N ASN A 2 8.34 -24.21 -6.65
CA ASN A 2 8.26 -23.04 -5.76
C ASN A 2 6.78 -22.66 -5.70
N ALA A 3 6.15 -22.95 -4.56
CA ALA A 3 4.79 -22.53 -4.32
C ALA A 3 4.76 -21.01 -4.40
N LEU A 4 3.88 -20.48 -5.24
CA LEU A 4 3.54 -19.07 -5.33
C LEU A 4 2.99 -18.63 -3.96
N TYR A 5 3.85 -18.17 -3.07
CA TYR A 5 3.40 -17.45 -1.88
C TYR A 5 2.93 -16.07 -2.33
N LYS A 6 1.71 -16.04 -2.87
CA LYS A 6 1.00 -14.80 -3.11
C LYS A 6 0.81 -14.15 -1.75
N SER A 7 1.33 -12.95 -1.56
CA SER A 7 1.17 -12.21 -0.30
C SER A 7 -0.32 -12.21 0.11
N GLN A 8 -0.62 -12.75 1.29
CA GLN A 8 -1.99 -12.72 1.81
C GLN A 8 -2.44 -11.27 2.01
N VAL A 9 -1.53 -10.38 2.39
CA VAL A 9 -1.79 -8.95 2.56
C VAL A 9 -2.19 -8.31 1.24
N LEU A 10 -1.41 -8.50 0.17
CA LEU A 10 -1.75 -7.94 -1.15
C LEU A 10 -3.01 -8.59 -1.74
N THR A 11 -3.24 -9.87 -1.45
CA THR A 11 -4.46 -10.57 -1.85
C THR A 11 -5.69 -9.96 -1.15
N ASP A 12 -5.64 -9.73 0.16
CA ASP A 12 -6.69 -9.06 0.92
C ASP A 12 -6.90 -7.62 0.43
N LEU A 13 -5.81 -6.90 0.21
CA LEU A 13 -5.84 -5.53 -0.31
C LEU A 13 -6.52 -5.49 -1.68
N SER A 14 -6.17 -6.39 -2.60
CA SER A 14 -6.78 -6.46 -3.94
C SER A 14 -8.28 -6.73 -3.91
N LYS A 15 -8.80 -7.36 -2.85
CA LYS A 15 -10.23 -7.65 -2.68
C LYS A 15 -10.99 -6.49 -2.06
N LYS A 16 -10.38 -5.77 -1.12
CA LYS A 16 -11.03 -4.70 -0.34
C LYS A 16 -10.84 -3.32 -0.96
N HIS A 17 -9.66 -3.06 -1.50
CA HIS A 17 -9.22 -1.79 -2.08
C HIS A 17 -8.41 -2.05 -3.37
N PRO A 18 -9.08 -2.51 -4.45
CA PRO A 18 -8.40 -2.89 -5.69
C PRO A 18 -7.64 -1.73 -6.34
N ASP A 19 -8.16 -0.51 -6.25
CA ASP A 19 -7.52 0.72 -6.71
C ASP A 19 -6.19 0.98 -5.98
N ILE A 20 -6.20 0.97 -4.65
CA ILE A 20 -4.99 1.15 -3.82
C ILE A 20 -3.98 0.03 -4.10
N CYS A 21 -4.45 -1.20 -4.27
CA CYS A 21 -3.58 -2.33 -4.59
C CYS A 21 -2.87 -2.15 -5.95
N CYS A 22 -3.62 -1.76 -6.99
CA CYS A 22 -3.06 -1.49 -8.31
C CYS A 22 -2.01 -0.36 -8.24
N GLU A 23 -2.36 0.77 -7.63
CA GLU A 23 -1.45 1.92 -7.54
C GLU A 23 -0.17 1.59 -6.78
N LEU A 24 -0.28 0.82 -5.69
CA LEU A 24 0.86 0.39 -4.89
C LEU A 24 1.78 -0.56 -5.68
N ILE A 25 1.19 -1.55 -6.38
CA ILE A 25 1.92 -2.50 -7.22
C ILE A 25 2.63 -1.76 -8.36
N GLU A 26 1.96 -0.81 -9.01
CA GLU A 26 2.55 0.01 -10.07
C GLU A 26 3.71 0.86 -9.54
N MET A 27 3.55 1.52 -8.40
CA MET A 27 4.58 2.36 -7.78
C MET A 27 5.86 1.57 -7.45
N PHE A 28 5.74 0.30 -7.09
CA PHE A 28 6.87 -0.59 -6.79
C PHE A 28 7.25 -1.53 -7.93
N GLU A 29 6.78 -1.28 -9.16
CA GLU A 29 7.11 -2.08 -10.34
C GLU A 29 6.81 -3.58 -10.17
N GLY A 30 5.73 -3.92 -9.47
CA GLY A 30 5.35 -5.30 -9.18
C GLY A 30 6.19 -6.00 -8.11
N LYS A 31 7.10 -5.29 -7.42
CA LYS A 31 7.92 -5.87 -6.35
C LYS A 31 7.09 -6.04 -5.08
N GLU A 32 6.44 -7.19 -4.94
CA GLU A 32 5.52 -7.51 -3.84
C GLU A 32 6.15 -7.27 -2.44
N HIS A 33 7.41 -7.65 -2.24
CA HIS A 33 8.12 -7.44 -0.97
C HIS A 33 8.22 -5.95 -0.57
N LEU A 34 8.39 -5.04 -1.54
CA LEU A 34 8.42 -3.60 -1.27
C LEU A 34 7.02 -3.07 -0.95
N CYS A 35 5.99 -3.61 -1.60
CA CYS A 35 4.60 -3.28 -1.30
C CYS A 35 4.26 -3.68 0.15
N GLU A 36 4.60 -4.91 0.55
CA GLU A 36 4.39 -5.41 1.91
C GLU A 36 5.16 -4.60 2.95
N GLN A 37 6.43 -4.30 2.67
CA GLN A 37 7.25 -3.48 3.53
C GLN A 37 6.65 -2.08 3.67
N TRP A 38 6.20 -1.47 2.57
CA TRP A 38 5.58 -0.15 2.60
C TRP A 38 4.27 -0.15 3.39
N LEU A 39 3.43 -1.18 3.24
CA LEU A 39 2.17 -1.35 3.97
C LEU A 39 2.37 -1.57 5.47
N SER A 40 3.47 -2.20 5.86
CA SER A 40 3.75 -2.56 7.25
C SER A 40 4.47 -1.45 8.02
N LEU A 41 5.21 -0.58 7.32
CA LEU A 41 6.00 0.47 7.98
C LEU A 41 5.17 1.73 8.26
N PRO A 42 5.31 2.33 9.46
CA PRO A 42 4.60 3.54 9.81
C PRO A 42 5.00 4.72 8.94
N LYS A 43 4.03 5.57 8.59
CA LYS A 43 4.23 6.74 7.72
C LYS A 43 3.84 8.01 8.46
N ARG A 44 4.70 9.04 8.38
CA ARG A 44 4.43 10.35 9.01
C ARG A 44 3.11 10.98 8.51
N PRO A 45 2.78 10.98 7.19
CA PRO A 45 1.51 11.51 6.72
C PRO A 45 0.28 10.81 7.30
N LEU A 46 0.42 9.54 7.69
CA LEU A 46 -0.63 8.74 8.31
C LEU A 46 -0.54 8.77 9.84
N GLN A 47 -0.04 9.86 10.43
CA GLN A 47 0.11 10.03 11.87
C GLN A 47 0.92 8.89 12.53
N TYR A 48 2.00 8.46 11.86
CA TYR A 48 2.86 7.36 12.29
C TYR A 48 2.16 5.99 12.35
N ARG A 49 1.03 5.82 11.67
CA ARG A 49 0.40 4.51 11.47
C ARG A 49 0.95 3.82 10.23
N SER A 50 0.91 2.49 10.26
CA SER A 50 1.15 1.68 9.07
C SER A 50 -0.01 1.88 8.09
N PRO A 51 0.22 1.88 6.77
CA PRO A 51 -0.87 1.92 5.81
C PRO A 51 -1.86 0.77 5.98
N ILE A 52 -1.40 -0.43 6.38
CA ILE A 52 -2.29 -1.58 6.63
C ILE A 52 -3.27 -1.34 7.79
N ASP A 53 -2.86 -0.64 8.84
CA ASP A 53 -3.76 -0.28 9.93
C ASP A 53 -4.64 0.91 9.57
N GLN A 54 -4.10 1.87 8.83
CA GLN A 54 -4.86 3.04 8.36
C GLN A 54 -5.98 2.62 7.40
N LEU A 55 -5.77 1.63 6.53
CA LEU A 55 -6.80 1.09 5.63
C LEU A 55 -8.06 0.57 6.35
N LYS A 56 -7.95 0.18 7.63
CA LYS A 56 -9.09 -0.27 8.44
C LYS A 56 -9.92 0.90 8.99
N ILE A 57 -9.39 2.12 8.92
CA ILE A 57 -9.92 3.31 9.58
C ILE A 57 -10.36 4.31 8.52
N ASP A 58 -9.44 4.67 7.62
CA ASP A 58 -9.68 5.59 6.53
C ASP A 58 -8.76 5.25 5.33
N ALA A 59 -9.35 4.62 4.32
CA ALA A 59 -8.64 4.23 3.10
C ALA A 59 -8.32 5.43 2.21
N GLU A 60 -9.10 6.52 2.27
CA GLU A 60 -8.88 7.72 1.47
C GLU A 60 -7.54 8.38 1.81
N SER A 61 -7.17 8.49 3.10
CA SER A 61 -5.84 8.98 3.49
C SER A 61 -4.68 8.17 2.91
N VAL A 62 -4.86 6.85 2.72
CA VAL A 62 -3.82 5.99 2.13
C VAL A 62 -3.73 6.21 0.63
N ARG A 63 -4.87 6.37 -0.05
CA ARG A 63 -4.95 6.71 -1.47
C ARG A 63 -4.32 8.08 -1.75
N ASP A 64 -4.71 9.09 -1.00
CA ASP A 64 -4.15 10.46 -1.10
C ASP A 64 -2.63 10.46 -0.88
N MET A 65 -2.14 9.67 0.07
CA MET A 65 -0.70 9.50 0.27
C MET A 65 -0.01 8.86 -0.95
N LEU A 66 -0.60 7.84 -1.58
CA LEU A 66 -0.05 7.24 -2.80
C LEU A 66 -0.03 8.25 -3.97
N GLU A 67 -1.09 9.05 -4.12
CA GLU A 67 -1.16 10.11 -5.15
C GLU A 67 -0.07 11.17 -4.94
N ARG A 68 0.16 11.61 -3.70
CA ARG A 68 1.26 12.53 -3.35
C ARG A 68 2.63 11.93 -3.65
N MET A 69 2.85 10.66 -3.30
CA MET A 69 4.10 9.96 -3.60
C MET A 69 4.36 9.85 -5.11
N LYS A 70 3.31 9.67 -5.90
CA LYS A 70 3.38 9.55 -7.37
C LYS A 70 3.64 10.90 -8.04
N THR A 71 3.02 11.97 -7.55
CA THR A 71 3.16 13.33 -8.09
C THR A 71 4.40 14.06 -7.57
N GLY A 72 5.05 13.54 -6.53
CA GLY A 72 6.15 14.20 -5.85
C GLY A 72 5.68 15.42 -5.04
N ASP A 73 4.38 15.52 -4.77
CA ASP A 73 3.80 16.60 -3.99
C ASP A 73 4.02 16.32 -2.49
N PHE A 74 5.09 16.91 -1.96
CA PHE A 74 5.42 16.89 -0.54
C PHE A 74 5.17 18.25 0.14
N SER A 75 4.41 19.14 -0.52
CA SER A 75 4.16 20.52 -0.06
C SER A 75 3.11 20.60 1.04
#